data_AF-A0A371QQJ8-F1
#
_entry.id   AF-A0A371QQJ8-F1
#
_cell.length_a   1.000
_cell.length_b   1.000
_cell.length_c   1.000
_cell.angle_alpha   90.00
_cell.angle_beta   90.00
_cell.angle_gamma   90.00
#
_symmetry.space_group_name_H-M   'P 1'
#
loop_
_entity.id
_entity.type
_entity.pdbx_description
1 polymer ?
#
loop_
_entity_poly.entity_id
_entity_poly.type
_entity_poly.pdbx_seq_one_letter_code
_entity_poly.pdbx_strand_id
1 'polypeptide(L)'
;MMSGWIYILLSSVCSVAIAHFLKAAEFKKLDTVKVLTVNYVIAACIAFLTPSGAEIPSNISEQIPALLLAALVGVIFIANFFIYSKSVSKNGVGISVAAMRISLLIPVLLSTIWYLEPLETRQWIGIGSVFIALFLLLPNKRKMIREPLSAAWLLVLLFVGTGLGDGSLKIFEVEFLSLVSKEQFMGTVFLSSTVVGLIVIFAKGKFKFTRQELLLGALIGVPNLYSAIFLIEALERMNGAVVYSTINILTVLGATLLGMIRWGDSLTVFQWTGIAATIISILLLVS
;
A
#
# COMPACT_ATOMS: atom_id res chain seq x y z
N MET A 1 -2.56 21.26 16.82
CA MET A 1 -2.07 19.98 16.27
C MET A 1 -3.17 19.39 15.41
N MET A 2 -2.89 19.09 14.14
CA MET A 2 -3.86 18.42 13.26
C MET A 2 -4.11 16.99 13.79
N SER A 3 -5.38 16.53 13.82
CA SER A 3 -5.73 15.20 14.33
C SER A 3 -5.22 14.10 13.39
N GLY A 4 -4.78 12.95 13.93
CA GLY A 4 -4.24 11.84 13.12
C GLY A 4 -5.17 11.36 11.99
N TRP A 5 -6.48 11.54 12.15
CA TRP A 5 -7.51 11.24 11.15
C TRP A 5 -7.32 11.97 9.82
N ILE A 6 -6.76 13.19 9.81
CA ILE A 6 -6.54 13.91 8.55
C ILE A 6 -5.48 13.21 7.69
N TYR A 7 -4.45 12.63 8.32
CA TYR A 7 -3.40 11.90 7.62
C TYR A 7 -3.92 10.56 7.09
N ILE A 8 -4.82 9.89 7.83
CA ILE A 8 -5.56 8.72 7.35
C ILE A 8 -6.35 9.05 6.07
N LEU A 9 -7.10 10.16 6.08
CA LEU A 9 -7.89 10.59 4.93
C LEU A 9 -7.00 10.93 3.73
N LEU A 10 -5.94 11.72 3.94
CA LEU A 10 -4.99 12.09 2.90
C LEU A 10 -4.29 10.86 2.30
N SER A 11 -3.80 9.95 3.15
CA SER A 11 -3.18 8.69 2.72
C SER A 11 -4.15 7.85 1.88
N SER A 12 -5.41 7.75 2.32
CA SER A 12 -6.43 7.01 1.59
C SER A 12 -6.76 7.64 0.23
N VAL A 13 -6.91 8.97 0.16
CA VAL A 13 -7.16 9.68 -1.11
C VAL A 13 -6.01 9.46 -2.11
N CYS A 14 -4.76 9.59 -1.65
CA CYS A 14 -3.58 9.28 -2.47
C CYS A 14 -3.59 7.82 -2.95
N SER A 15 -3.90 6.87 -2.07
CA SER A 15 -3.96 5.43 -2.38
C SER A 15 -5.04 5.11 -3.42
N VAL A 16 -6.20 5.76 -3.30
CA VAL A 16 -7.31 5.64 -4.26
C VAL A 16 -6.91 6.22 -5.62
N ALA A 17 -6.20 7.35 -5.65
CA ALA A 17 -5.69 7.95 -6.88
C ALA A 17 -4.70 7.02 -7.60
N ILE A 18 -3.75 6.41 -6.86
CA ILE A 18 -2.79 5.43 -7.38
C ILE A 18 -3.53 4.26 -8.04
N ALA A 19 -4.52 3.68 -7.37
CA ALA A 19 -5.30 2.56 -7.90
C ALA A 19 -5.97 2.92 -9.24
N HIS A 20 -6.49 4.15 -9.37
CA HIS A 20 -7.14 4.61 -10.60
C HIS A 20 -6.15 4.88 -11.74
N PHE A 21 -4.99 5.47 -11.44
CA PHE A 21 -3.95 5.67 -12.44
C PHE A 21 -3.36 4.34 -12.93
N LEU A 22 -3.19 3.35 -12.04
CA LEU A 22 -2.78 1.99 -12.41
C LEU A 22 -3.85 1.32 -13.29
N LYS A 23 -5.14 1.40 -12.93
CA LYS A 23 -6.24 0.90 -13.77
C LYS A 23 -6.26 1.60 -15.14
N ALA A 24 -5.94 2.89 -15.21
CA ALA A 24 -5.82 3.62 -16.47
C ALA A 24 -4.61 3.17 -17.31
N ALA A 25 -3.48 2.83 -16.68
CA ALA A 25 -2.32 2.27 -17.37
C ALA A 25 -2.64 0.89 -17.97
N GLU A 26 -3.37 0.04 -17.24
CA GLU A 26 -3.85 -1.25 -17.72
C GLU A 26 -4.83 -1.11 -18.89
N PHE A 27 -5.79 -0.18 -18.80
CA PHE A 27 -6.75 0.08 -19.88
C PHE A 27 -6.04 0.54 -21.16
N LYS A 28 -4.98 1.34 -21.03
CA LYS A 28 -4.13 1.79 -22.14
C LYS A 28 -3.11 0.72 -22.60
N LYS A 29 -3.11 -0.48 -22.00
CA LYS A 29 -2.20 -1.59 -22.30
C LYS A 29 -0.72 -1.21 -22.23
N LEU A 30 -0.37 -0.31 -21.31
CA LEU A 30 1.01 0.10 -21.08
C LEU A 30 1.78 -0.96 -20.30
N ASP A 31 3.12 -0.94 -20.38
CA ASP A 31 3.94 -1.82 -19.58
C ASP A 31 3.97 -1.32 -18.12
N THR A 32 3.17 -1.96 -17.26
CA THR A 32 3.01 -1.54 -15.86
C THR A 32 4.32 -1.57 -15.08
N VAL A 33 5.29 -2.41 -15.47
CA VAL A 33 6.62 -2.47 -14.84
C VAL A 33 7.37 -1.17 -15.08
N LYS A 34 7.28 -0.62 -16.30
CA LYS A 34 7.91 0.67 -16.64
C LYS A 34 7.22 1.81 -15.93
N VAL A 35 5.88 1.82 -15.93
CA VAL A 35 5.07 2.85 -15.22
C VAL A 35 5.46 2.89 -13.74
N LEU A 36 5.60 1.73 -13.10
CA LEU A 36 5.97 1.65 -11.69
C LEU A 36 7.42 1.99 -11.41
N THR A 37 8.34 1.58 -12.28
CA THR A 37 9.74 1.99 -12.14
C THR A 37 9.84 3.52 -12.21
N VAL A 38 9.11 4.16 -13.13
CA VAL A 38 9.06 5.63 -13.22
C VAL A 38 8.38 6.24 -12.00
N ASN A 39 7.29 5.66 -11.49
CA ASN A 39 6.67 6.07 -10.23
C ASN A 39 7.70 6.11 -9.10
N TYR A 40 8.46 5.03 -8.91
CA TYR A 40 9.48 4.96 -7.86
C TYR A 40 10.64 5.94 -8.08
N VAL A 41 11.05 6.19 -9.33
CA VAL A 41 12.06 7.23 -9.63
C VAL A 41 11.55 8.59 -9.17
N ILE A 42 10.34 8.96 -9.56
CA ILE A 42 9.74 10.27 -9.23
C ILE A 42 9.52 10.39 -7.72
N ALA A 43 9.02 9.34 -7.07
CA ALA A 43 8.84 9.31 -5.62
C ALA A 43 10.17 9.47 -4.89
N ALA A 44 11.23 8.76 -5.30
CA ALA A 44 12.55 8.90 -4.71
C ALA A 44 13.14 10.31 -4.91
N CYS A 45 13.04 10.87 -6.11
CA CYS A 45 13.51 12.23 -6.39
C CYS A 45 12.80 13.26 -5.50
N ILE A 46 11.47 13.21 -5.41
CA ILE A 46 10.71 14.15 -4.58
C ILE A 46 11.05 13.96 -3.10
N ALA A 47 11.21 12.72 -2.64
CA ALA A 47 11.56 12.43 -1.25
C ALA A 47 12.91 13.06 -0.86
N PHE A 48 13.95 12.88 -1.68
CA PHE A 48 15.28 13.47 -1.40
C PHE A 48 15.36 14.98 -1.63
N LEU A 49 14.49 15.55 -2.47
CA LEU A 49 14.40 16.99 -2.66
C LEU A 49 13.57 17.68 -1.58
N THR A 50 12.72 16.94 -0.88
CA THR A 50 11.93 17.48 0.23
C THR A 50 12.88 17.68 1.41
N PRO A 51 13.06 18.92 1.91
CA PRO A 51 13.94 19.17 3.03
C PRO A 51 13.46 18.38 4.26
N SER A 52 14.28 17.43 4.71
CA SER A 52 14.06 16.76 5.98
C SER A 52 14.38 17.75 7.09
N GLY A 53 13.38 18.15 7.88
CA GLY A 53 13.59 19.00 9.07
C GLY A 53 14.34 18.30 10.22
N ALA A 54 14.82 17.07 10.01
CA ALA A 54 15.58 16.32 10.98
C ALA A 54 17.02 16.87 11.07
N GLU A 55 17.46 17.14 12.29
CA GLU A 55 18.88 17.37 12.57
C GLU A 55 19.67 16.14 12.09
N ILE A 56 20.75 16.35 11.33
CA ILE A 56 21.61 15.26 10.88
C ILE A 56 22.24 14.62 12.13
N PRO A 57 21.91 13.36 12.47
CA PRO A 57 22.53 12.68 13.60
C PRO A 57 24.04 12.68 13.41
N SER A 58 24.79 12.95 14.49
CA SER A 58 26.24 13.04 14.47
C SER A 58 26.94 11.72 14.07
N ASN A 59 26.24 10.59 14.17
CA ASN A 59 26.76 9.26 13.84
C ASN A 59 25.96 8.59 12.70
N ILE A 60 26.57 8.52 11.51
CA ILE A 60 26.00 7.83 10.33
C ILE A 60 25.75 6.34 10.62
N SER A 61 26.54 5.72 11.51
CA SER A 61 26.43 4.30 11.84
C SER A 61 25.08 3.90 12.43
N GLU A 62 24.41 4.81 13.15
CA GLU A 62 23.11 4.55 13.78
C GLU A 62 21.96 4.51 12.76
N GLN A 63 22.14 5.13 11.59
CA GLN A 63 21.15 5.14 10.51
C GLN A 63 21.22 3.87 9.63
N ILE A 64 22.33 3.14 9.65
CA ILE A 64 22.56 1.99 8.78
C ILE A 64 21.43 0.94 8.89
N PRO A 65 20.98 0.54 10.10
CA PRO A 65 19.89 -0.43 10.21
C PRO A 65 18.58 0.06 9.57
N ALA A 66 18.24 1.34 9.73
CA ALA A 66 17.06 1.95 9.13
C ALA A 66 17.14 1.96 7.60
N LEU A 67 18.31 2.30 7.04
CA LEU A 67 18.55 2.31 5.60
C LEU A 67 18.56 0.90 5.00
N LEU A 68 19.06 -0.10 5.74
CA LEU A 68 18.99 -1.50 5.35
C LEU A 68 17.55 -2.02 5.34
N LEU A 69 16.77 -1.67 6.38
CA LEU A 69 15.33 -1.95 6.41
C LEU A 69 14.64 -1.29 5.21
N ALA A 70 14.89 -0.01 4.95
CA ALA A 70 14.34 0.71 3.81
C ALA A 70 14.69 0.03 2.48
N ALA A 71 15.96 -0.36 2.29
CA ALA A 71 16.39 -1.05 1.09
C ALA A 71 15.65 -2.38 0.91
N LEU A 72 15.51 -3.19 1.97
CA LEU A 72 14.78 -4.46 1.96
C LEU A 72 13.29 -4.26 1.66
N VAL A 73 12.65 -3.26 2.28
CA VAL A 73 11.25 -2.90 2.01
C VAL A 73 11.08 -2.46 0.55
N GLY A 74 12.04 -1.75 -0.02
CA GLY A 74 12.05 -1.38 -1.43
C GLY A 74 12.06 -2.58 -2.37
N VAL A 75 12.83 -3.63 -2.03
CA VAL A 75 12.81 -4.91 -2.77
C VAL A 75 11.44 -5.57 -2.63
N ILE A 76 10.88 -5.61 -1.41
CA ILE A 76 9.54 -6.18 -1.16
C ILE A 76 8.48 -5.45 -1.98
N PHE A 77 8.48 -4.12 -2.02
CA PHE A 77 7.47 -3.32 -2.72
C PHE A 77 7.38 -3.68 -4.21
N ILE A 78 8.52 -3.70 -4.89
CA ILE A 78 8.53 -4.02 -6.32
C ILE A 78 8.31 -5.52 -6.59
N ALA A 79 8.84 -6.40 -5.73
CA ALA A 79 8.58 -7.84 -5.82
C ALA A 79 7.07 -8.11 -5.65
N ASN A 80 6.43 -7.48 -4.68
CA ASN A 80 5.01 -7.61 -4.41
C ASN A 80 4.17 -7.17 -5.61
N PHE A 81 4.59 -6.13 -6.33
CA PHE A 81 3.94 -5.76 -7.58
C PHE A 81 4.06 -6.84 -8.67
N PHE A 82 5.25 -7.43 -8.86
CA PHE A 82 5.41 -8.52 -9.85
C PHE A 82 4.56 -9.74 -9.48
N ILE A 83 4.53 -10.09 -8.20
CA ILE A 83 3.71 -11.18 -7.68
C ILE A 83 2.23 -10.85 -7.89
N TYR A 84 1.82 -9.61 -7.64
CA TYR A 84 0.45 -9.13 -7.87
C TYR A 84 0.05 -9.29 -9.33
N SER A 85 0.84 -8.76 -10.27
CA SER A 85 0.58 -8.87 -11.70
C SER A 85 0.45 -10.33 -12.16
N LYS A 86 1.34 -11.21 -11.71
CA LYS A 86 1.30 -12.64 -12.02
C LYS A 86 0.11 -13.35 -11.37
N SER A 87 -0.23 -12.97 -10.14
CA SER A 87 -1.37 -13.50 -9.40
C SER A 87 -2.69 -13.09 -10.05
N VAL A 88 -2.83 -11.84 -10.49
CA VAL A 88 -4.00 -11.36 -11.24
C VAL A 88 -4.20 -12.18 -12.51
N SER A 89 -3.12 -12.47 -13.25
CA SER A 89 -3.19 -13.28 -14.46
C SER A 89 -3.58 -14.74 -14.20
N LYS A 90 -3.24 -15.32 -13.04
CA LYS A 90 -3.47 -16.75 -12.73
C LYS A 90 -4.69 -17.01 -11.85
N ASN A 91 -4.85 -16.25 -10.78
CA ASN A 91 -5.90 -16.39 -9.76
C ASN A 91 -7.08 -15.44 -10.00
N GLY A 92 -6.92 -14.45 -10.87
CA GLY A 92 -7.91 -13.40 -11.10
C GLY A 92 -7.83 -12.27 -10.07
N VAL A 93 -8.25 -11.08 -10.50
CA VAL A 93 -8.15 -9.83 -9.73
C VAL A 93 -8.78 -9.94 -8.33
N GLY A 94 -10.00 -10.50 -8.23
CA GLY A 94 -10.74 -10.53 -6.97
C GLY A 94 -10.02 -11.29 -5.86
N ILE A 95 -9.43 -12.45 -6.18
CA ILE A 95 -8.74 -13.29 -5.19
C ILE A 95 -7.37 -12.69 -4.82
N SER A 96 -6.63 -12.16 -5.80
CA SER A 96 -5.35 -11.49 -5.54
C SER A 96 -5.54 -10.26 -4.64
N VAL A 97 -6.58 -9.46 -4.90
CA VAL A 97 -6.92 -8.31 -4.05
C VAL A 97 -7.35 -8.77 -2.65
N ALA A 98 -8.14 -9.85 -2.53
CA ALA A 98 -8.50 -10.40 -1.23
C ALA A 98 -7.27 -10.76 -0.39
N ALA A 99 -6.29 -11.46 -0.97
CA ALA A 99 -5.06 -11.83 -0.28
C ALA A 99 -4.28 -10.60 0.23
N MET A 100 -4.17 -9.55 -0.59
CA MET A 100 -3.55 -8.28 -0.18
C MET A 100 -4.33 -7.58 0.94
N ARG A 101 -5.66 -7.60 0.91
CA ARG A 101 -6.47 -6.94 1.94
C ARG A 101 -6.45 -7.68 3.26
N ILE A 102 -6.42 -9.01 3.24
CA ILE A 102 -6.26 -9.83 4.44
C ILE A 102 -4.86 -9.64 5.06
N SER A 103 -3.84 -9.27 4.26
CA SER A 103 -2.49 -8.98 4.77
C SER A 103 -2.42 -7.89 5.83
N LEU A 104 -3.45 -7.02 5.91
CA LEU A 104 -3.69 -6.06 6.99
C LEU A 104 -3.53 -6.70 8.40
N LEU A 105 -3.81 -8.00 8.52
CA LEU A 105 -3.66 -8.74 9.75
C LEU A 105 -2.22 -8.67 10.29
N ILE A 106 -1.20 -8.70 9.43
CA ILE A 106 0.22 -8.65 9.85
C ILE A 106 0.56 -7.34 10.58
N PRO A 107 0.40 -6.14 9.99
CA PRO A 107 0.71 -4.89 10.68
C PRO A 107 -0.20 -4.66 11.90
N VAL A 108 -1.45 -5.13 11.89
CA VAL A 108 -2.36 -5.05 13.06
C VAL A 108 -1.84 -5.90 14.22
N LEU A 109 -1.46 -7.16 13.97
CA LEU A 109 -0.87 -8.02 15.00
C LEU A 109 0.46 -7.46 15.50
N LEU A 110 1.26 -6.88 14.60
CA LEU A 110 2.52 -6.24 14.97
C LEU A 110 2.27 -5.07 15.94
N SER A 111 1.33 -4.18 15.62
CA SER A 111 0.95 -3.07 16.52
C SER A 111 0.48 -3.54 17.89
N THR A 112 -0.41 -4.54 17.90
CA THR A 112 -1.16 -4.91 19.11
C THR A 112 -0.43 -5.90 20.00
N ILE A 113 0.23 -6.90 19.41
CA ILE A 113 0.89 -7.98 20.15
C ILE A 113 2.36 -7.66 20.37
N TRP A 114 3.05 -7.19 19.35
CA TRP A 114 4.51 -6.96 19.44
C TRP A 114 4.82 -5.64 20.15
N TYR A 115 4.16 -4.55 19.71
CA TYR A 115 4.35 -3.23 20.29
C TYR A 115 3.39 -2.92 21.45
N LEU A 116 2.52 -3.86 21.81
CA LEU A 116 1.63 -3.79 22.96
C LEU A 116 0.78 -2.51 23.01
N GLU A 117 0.42 -1.97 21.85
CA GLU A 117 -0.39 -0.77 21.80
C GLU A 117 -1.80 -1.06 22.31
N PRO A 118 -2.28 -0.36 23.36
CA PRO A 118 -3.57 -0.65 23.95
C PRO A 118 -4.69 -0.35 22.96
N LEU A 119 -5.61 -1.30 22.84
CA LEU A 119 -6.85 -1.15 22.09
C LEU A 119 -8.05 -1.27 23.02
N GLU A 120 -9.01 -0.40 22.80
CA GLU A 120 -10.31 -0.50 23.46
C GLU A 120 -11.10 -1.69 22.89
N THR A 121 -12.03 -2.23 23.68
CA THR A 121 -12.90 -3.33 23.25
C THR A 121 -13.67 -3.00 21.97
N ARG A 122 -14.06 -1.73 21.78
CA ARG A 122 -14.75 -1.25 20.58
C ARG A 122 -13.86 -1.33 19.34
N GLN A 123 -12.59 -0.95 19.47
CA GLN A 123 -11.62 -0.99 18.38
C GLN A 123 -11.36 -2.43 17.93
N TRP A 124 -11.34 -3.41 18.84
CA TRP A 124 -11.28 -4.83 18.48
C TRP A 124 -12.48 -5.28 17.63
N ILE A 125 -13.69 -4.89 18.02
CA ILE A 125 -14.91 -5.19 17.24
C ILE A 125 -14.86 -4.47 15.89
N GLY A 126 -14.39 -3.22 15.88
CA GLY A 126 -14.15 -2.43 14.68
C GLY A 126 -13.23 -3.14 13.70
N ILE A 127 -12.04 -3.57 14.14
CA ILE A 127 -11.08 -4.33 13.33
C ILE A 127 -11.70 -5.62 12.79
N GLY A 128 -12.41 -6.38 13.63
CA GLY A 128 -13.11 -7.59 13.19
C GLY A 128 -14.13 -7.29 12.08
N SER A 129 -14.89 -6.22 12.23
CA SER A 129 -15.87 -5.78 11.23
C SER A 129 -15.22 -5.31 9.92
N VAL A 130 -13.99 -4.78 9.96
CA VAL A 130 -13.24 -4.40 8.75
C VAL A 130 -13.00 -5.60 7.85
N PHE A 131 -12.61 -6.76 8.41
CA PHE A 131 -12.42 -7.97 7.61
C PHE A 131 -13.72 -8.44 6.95
N ILE A 132 -14.85 -8.31 7.64
CA ILE A 132 -16.18 -8.61 7.08
C ILE A 132 -16.48 -7.65 5.92
N ALA A 133 -16.32 -6.35 6.14
CA ALA A 133 -16.59 -5.34 5.11
C ALA A 133 -15.70 -5.51 3.89
N LEU A 134 -14.40 -5.77 4.08
CA LEU A 134 -13.45 -6.05 3.00
C LEU A 134 -13.87 -7.28 2.19
N PHE A 135 -14.32 -8.35 2.86
CA PHE A 135 -14.84 -9.53 2.20
C PHE A 135 -16.09 -9.24 1.37
N LEU A 136 -17.03 -8.46 1.90
CA LEU A 136 -18.26 -8.06 1.20
C LEU A 136 -17.98 -7.18 -0.03
N LEU A 137 -16.95 -6.34 0.03
CA LEU A 137 -16.57 -5.44 -1.07
C LEU A 137 -15.81 -6.14 -2.21
N LEU A 138 -15.39 -7.40 -2.02
CA LEU A 138 -14.66 -8.14 -3.04
C LEU A 138 -15.48 -8.27 -4.35
N PRO A 139 -14.86 -8.01 -5.52
CA PRO A 139 -15.56 -8.16 -6.79
C PRO A 139 -16.02 -9.60 -7.01
N ASN A 140 -17.30 -9.79 -7.32
CA ASN A 140 -17.92 -11.11 -7.44
C ASN A 140 -17.51 -11.89 -8.72
N LYS A 141 -16.48 -11.45 -9.45
CA LYS A 141 -15.95 -12.16 -10.62
C LYS A 141 -15.08 -13.35 -10.17
N ARG A 142 -15.74 -14.34 -9.56
CA ARG A 142 -15.20 -15.66 -9.21
C ARG A 142 -14.96 -16.49 -10.48
N LYS A 143 -14.16 -16.00 -11.43
CA LYS A 143 -13.54 -16.90 -12.42
C LYS A 143 -12.29 -17.46 -11.76
N MET A 144 -12.49 -18.46 -10.91
CA MET A 144 -11.39 -19.31 -10.48
C MET A 144 -10.95 -20.07 -11.73
N ILE A 145 -9.91 -19.58 -12.40
CA ILE A 145 -9.23 -20.37 -13.41
C ILE A 145 -8.61 -21.51 -12.61
N ARG A 146 -9.22 -22.70 -12.68
CA ARG A 146 -8.73 -23.91 -11.99
C ARG A 146 -7.35 -24.23 -12.56
N GLU A 147 -6.32 -23.70 -11.92
CA GLU A 147 -4.91 -23.82 -12.29
C GLU A 147 -4.10 -24.22 -11.03
N PRO A 148 -2.96 -24.90 -11.17
CA PRO A 148 -2.36 -25.80 -10.18
C PRO A 148 -1.86 -25.10 -8.90
N LEU A 149 -1.40 -25.88 -7.91
CA LEU A 149 -0.76 -25.46 -6.63
C LEU A 149 0.20 -24.24 -6.75
N SER A 150 0.86 -24.05 -7.91
CA SER A 150 1.69 -22.89 -8.23
C SER A 150 0.94 -21.54 -8.15
N ALA A 151 -0.35 -21.50 -8.44
CA ALA A 151 -1.17 -20.30 -8.40
C ALA A 151 -1.52 -19.90 -6.94
N ALA A 152 -1.75 -20.88 -6.07
CA ALA A 152 -2.02 -20.65 -4.65
C ALA A 152 -0.81 -20.04 -3.90
N TRP A 153 0.42 -20.48 -4.23
CA TRP A 153 1.63 -19.94 -3.63
C TRP A 153 1.80 -18.43 -3.88
N LEU A 154 1.34 -17.92 -5.04
CA LEU A 154 1.37 -16.47 -5.33
C LEU A 154 0.47 -15.67 -4.38
N LEU A 155 -0.63 -16.25 -3.89
CA LEU A 155 -1.51 -15.59 -2.92
C LEU A 155 -0.85 -15.51 -1.55
N VAL A 156 -0.17 -16.58 -1.12
CA VAL A 156 0.61 -16.58 0.13
C VAL A 156 1.73 -15.55 0.06
N LEU A 157 2.46 -15.52 -1.07
CA LEU A 157 3.55 -14.57 -1.27
C LEU A 157 3.05 -13.12 -1.31
N LEU A 158 1.86 -12.87 -1.88
CA LEU A 158 1.20 -11.56 -1.81
C LEU A 158 0.81 -11.18 -0.38
N PHE A 159 0.22 -12.12 0.36
CA PHE A 159 -0.19 -11.89 1.73
C PHE A 159 1.03 -11.52 2.60
N VAL A 160 2.08 -12.34 2.54
CA VAL A 160 3.31 -12.10 3.30
C VAL A 160 4.03 -10.83 2.82
N GLY A 161 4.20 -10.65 1.51
CA GLY A 161 4.91 -9.50 0.96
C GLY A 161 4.22 -8.17 1.26
N THR A 162 2.90 -8.12 1.11
CA THR A 162 2.12 -6.91 1.43
C THR A 162 2.16 -6.63 2.94
N GLY A 163 1.93 -7.65 3.77
CA GLY A 163 1.91 -7.46 5.21
C GLY A 163 3.28 -7.15 5.82
N LEU A 164 4.37 -7.71 5.29
CA LEU A 164 5.73 -7.34 5.68
C LEU A 164 6.07 -5.92 5.22
N GLY A 165 5.66 -5.53 4.01
CA GLY A 165 5.84 -4.17 3.52
C GLY A 165 5.18 -3.14 4.43
N ASP A 166 3.88 -3.32 4.69
CA ASP A 166 3.10 -2.44 5.56
C ASP A 166 3.62 -2.49 7.01
N GLY A 167 3.88 -3.68 7.54
CA GLY A 167 4.40 -3.87 8.91
C GLY A 167 5.79 -3.26 9.11
N SER A 168 6.64 -3.25 8.09
CA SER A 168 7.96 -2.61 8.17
C SER A 168 7.85 -1.09 8.35
N LEU A 169 6.77 -0.46 7.86
CA LEU A 169 6.52 0.96 8.14
C LEU A 169 6.20 1.21 9.61
N LYS A 170 5.52 0.26 10.27
CA LYS A 170 5.31 0.33 11.72
C LYS A 170 6.61 0.14 12.49
N ILE A 171 7.46 -0.81 12.06
CA ILE A 171 8.79 -0.99 12.65
C ILE A 171 9.62 0.28 12.51
N PHE A 172 9.60 0.90 11.33
CA PHE A 172 10.28 2.17 11.09
C PHE A 172 9.79 3.28 12.04
N GLU A 173 8.47 3.41 12.16
CA GLU A 173 7.86 4.43 13.02
C GLU A 173 8.24 4.27 14.49
N VAL A 174 8.26 3.04 15.02
CA VAL A 174 8.60 2.83 16.44
C VAL A 174 10.10 2.90 16.71
N GLU A 175 10.93 2.29 15.85
CA GLU A 175 12.34 2.02 16.17
C GLU A 175 13.31 3.05 15.56
N PHE A 176 12.95 3.71 14.46
CA PHE A 176 13.91 4.42 13.61
C PHE A 176 13.53 5.87 13.29
N LEU A 177 12.33 6.31 13.67
CA LEU A 177 11.82 7.64 13.36
C LEU A 177 12.64 8.78 13.98
N SER A 178 13.29 8.54 15.12
CA SER A 178 14.22 9.48 15.77
C SER A 178 15.59 9.57 15.09
N LEU A 179 15.93 8.59 14.25
CA LEU A 179 17.24 8.46 13.63
C LEU A 179 17.24 8.88 12.15
N VAL A 180 16.14 8.62 11.44
CA VAL A 180 16.01 8.90 10.01
C VAL A 180 14.64 9.52 9.75
N SER A 181 14.62 10.61 8.99
CA SER A 181 13.36 11.25 8.59
C SER A 181 12.52 10.33 7.70
N LYS A 182 11.19 10.51 7.74
CA LYS A 182 10.21 9.76 6.93
C LYS A 182 10.53 9.87 5.44
N GLU A 183 10.92 11.06 5.00
CA GLU A 183 11.30 11.37 3.62
C GLU A 183 12.55 10.59 3.22
N GLN A 184 13.59 10.57 4.05
CA GLN A 184 14.82 9.82 3.77
C GLN A 184 14.57 8.30 3.75
N PHE A 185 13.78 7.79 4.69
CA PHE A 185 13.43 6.37 4.72
C PHE A 185 12.65 5.97 3.46
N MET A 186 11.54 6.67 3.17
CA MET A 186 10.73 6.38 1.98
C MET A 186 11.49 6.65 0.67
N GLY A 187 12.34 7.67 0.63
CA GLY A 187 13.23 7.93 -0.50
C GLY A 187 14.17 6.76 -0.76
N THR A 188 14.73 6.17 0.29
CA THR A 188 15.59 4.97 0.20
C THR A 188 14.79 3.73 -0.22
N VAL A 189 13.57 3.54 0.30
CA VAL A 189 12.63 2.48 -0.14
C VAL A 189 12.41 2.58 -1.65
N PHE A 190 12.00 3.75 -2.14
CA PHE A 190 11.71 3.94 -3.57
C PHE A 190 12.95 3.93 -4.46
N LEU A 191 14.11 4.36 -3.95
CA LEU A 191 15.37 4.23 -4.65
C LEU A 191 15.75 2.76 -4.85
N SER A 192 15.63 1.94 -3.79
CA SER A 192 15.86 0.50 -3.87
C SER A 192 14.88 -0.16 -4.86
N SER A 193 13.58 0.17 -4.78
CA SER A 193 12.59 -0.31 -5.75
C SER A 193 12.94 0.09 -7.19
N THR A 194 13.39 1.33 -7.39
CA THR A 194 13.85 1.85 -8.69
C THR A 194 15.00 1.01 -9.25
N VAL A 195 16.04 0.76 -8.45
CA VAL A 195 17.22 -0.02 -8.87
C VAL A 195 16.79 -1.41 -9.32
N VAL A 196 15.99 -2.11 -8.52
CA VAL A 196 15.47 -3.43 -8.87
C VAL A 196 14.59 -3.37 -10.14
N GLY A 197 13.76 -2.34 -10.27
CA GLY A 197 12.88 -2.16 -11.44
C GLY A 197 13.66 -1.97 -12.72
N LEU A 198 14.71 -1.15 -12.67
CA LEU A 198 15.64 -0.95 -13.77
C LEU A 198 16.35 -2.26 -14.12
N ILE A 199 16.87 -3.01 -13.15
CA ILE A 199 17.50 -4.32 -13.38
C ILE A 199 16.54 -5.26 -14.13
N VAL A 200 15.27 -5.31 -13.73
CA VAL A 200 14.28 -6.17 -14.41
C VAL A 200 13.99 -5.69 -15.83
N ILE A 201 13.91 -4.38 -16.08
CA ILE A 201 13.76 -3.83 -17.43
C ILE A 201 15.01 -4.15 -18.27
N PHE A 202 16.21 -4.07 -17.67
CA PHE A 202 17.48 -4.45 -18.29
C PHE A 202 17.47 -5.91 -18.73
N ALA A 203 17.15 -6.81 -17.82
CA ALA A 203 17.09 -8.24 -18.09
C ALA A 203 16.05 -8.60 -19.18
N LYS A 204 14.97 -7.82 -19.32
CA LYS A 204 13.93 -8.05 -20.35
C LYS A 204 14.27 -7.43 -21.71
N GLY A 205 15.31 -6.60 -21.83
CA GLY A 205 15.70 -5.92 -23.07
C GLY A 205 14.69 -4.88 -23.58
N LYS A 206 13.75 -4.41 -22.75
CA LYS A 206 12.64 -3.52 -23.15
C LYS A 206 12.87 -2.04 -22.74
N PHE A 207 13.99 -1.44 -23.15
CA PHE A 207 14.38 -0.08 -22.73
C PHE A 207 13.55 1.08 -23.26
N LYS A 208 12.74 0.87 -24.29
CA LYS A 208 12.00 1.97 -24.91
C LYS A 208 10.82 2.34 -24.02
N PHE A 209 10.93 3.49 -23.35
CA PHE A 209 9.83 4.11 -22.62
C PHE A 209 8.99 4.96 -23.57
N THR A 210 7.68 4.78 -23.50
CA THR A 210 6.74 5.66 -24.19
C THR A 210 6.47 6.90 -23.34
N ARG A 211 6.12 8.03 -23.97
CA ARG A 211 5.74 9.25 -23.25
C ARG A 211 4.57 9.04 -22.29
N GLN A 212 3.65 8.13 -22.64
CA GLN A 212 2.49 7.79 -21.81
C GLN A 212 2.91 7.03 -20.55
N GLU A 213 3.86 6.11 -20.64
CA GLU A 213 4.42 5.40 -19.48
C GLU A 213 5.14 6.36 -18.52
N LEU A 214 5.92 7.30 -19.07
CA LEU A 214 6.60 8.33 -18.29
C LEU A 214 5.60 9.24 -17.55
N LEU A 215 4.59 9.73 -18.27
CA LEU A 215 3.60 10.65 -17.71
C LEU A 215 2.73 9.98 -16.64
N LEU A 216 2.24 8.76 -16.89
CA LEU A 216 1.47 8.03 -15.87
C LEU A 216 2.33 7.64 -14.68
N GLY A 217 3.58 7.23 -14.90
CA GLY A 217 4.52 6.96 -13.81
C GLY A 217 4.71 8.19 -12.92
N ALA A 218 4.92 9.37 -13.51
CA ALA A 218 5.05 10.62 -12.76
C ALA A 218 3.78 11.00 -11.99
N LEU A 219 2.60 10.83 -12.60
CA LEU A 219 1.30 11.07 -11.94
C LEU A 219 1.06 10.12 -10.76
N ILE A 220 1.65 8.93 -10.76
CA ILE A 220 1.57 7.97 -9.65
C ILE A 220 2.66 8.25 -8.60
N GLY A 221 3.84 8.69 -9.02
CA GLY A 221 5.00 9.02 -8.17
C GLY A 221 4.66 9.87 -6.97
N VAL A 222 4.05 11.03 -7.24
CA VAL A 222 3.69 12.02 -6.22
C VAL A 222 2.74 11.44 -5.17
N PRO A 223 1.54 10.92 -5.52
CA PRO A 223 0.62 10.37 -4.53
C PRO A 223 1.19 9.14 -3.83
N ASN A 224 2.05 8.34 -4.47
CA ASN A 224 2.66 7.16 -3.85
C ASN A 224 3.63 7.52 -2.72
N LEU A 225 4.44 8.56 -2.90
CA LEU A 225 5.28 9.09 -1.82
C LEU A 225 4.42 9.58 -0.66
N TYR A 226 3.46 10.47 -0.95
CA TYR A 226 2.66 11.10 0.09
C TYR A 226 1.70 10.11 0.76
N SER A 227 1.19 9.07 0.09
CA SER A 227 0.40 8.03 0.76
C SER A 227 1.19 7.35 1.87
N ALA A 228 2.48 7.09 1.62
CA ALA A 228 3.34 6.44 2.60
C ALA A 228 3.78 7.41 3.71
N ILE A 229 4.14 8.65 3.38
CA ILE A 229 4.48 9.68 4.39
C ILE A 229 3.28 9.92 5.32
N PHE A 230 2.07 10.13 4.76
CA PHE A 230 0.87 10.34 5.57
C PHE A 230 0.47 9.10 6.37
N LEU A 231 0.75 7.90 5.88
CA LEU A 231 0.58 6.69 6.68
C LEU A 231 1.48 6.73 7.91
N ILE A 232 2.77 7.02 7.75
CA ILE A 232 3.70 7.11 8.88
C ILE A 232 3.29 8.24 9.84
N GLU A 233 2.87 9.41 9.34
CA GLU A 233 2.34 10.49 10.18
C GLU A 233 1.08 10.10 10.97
N ALA A 234 0.23 9.23 10.41
CA ALA A 234 -0.91 8.70 11.14
C ALA A 234 -0.46 7.73 12.24
N LEU A 235 0.52 6.86 11.96
CA LEU A 235 1.10 5.90 12.92
C LEU A 235 1.73 6.60 14.12
N GLU A 236 2.38 7.74 13.92
CA GLU A 236 2.97 8.54 15.01
C GLU A 236 1.96 9.12 16.00
N ARG A 237 0.70 9.26 15.58
CA ARG A 237 -0.34 9.97 16.36
C ARG A 237 -1.43 9.05 16.88
N MET A 238 -1.51 7.83 16.36
CA MET A 238 -2.63 6.92 16.58
C MET A 238 -2.16 5.48 16.59
N ASN A 239 -2.89 4.62 17.31
CA ASN A 239 -2.63 3.19 17.32
C ASN A 239 -2.60 2.62 15.90
N GLY A 240 -1.54 1.88 15.57
CA GLY A 240 -1.33 1.39 14.22
C GLY A 240 -2.45 0.47 13.74
N ALA A 241 -3.04 -0.33 14.62
CA ALA A 241 -4.17 -1.18 14.24
C ALA A 241 -5.36 -0.36 13.74
N VAL A 242 -5.68 0.78 14.38
CA VAL A 242 -6.73 1.69 13.93
C VAL A 242 -6.37 2.35 12.61
N VAL A 243 -5.12 2.80 12.47
CA VAL A 243 -4.60 3.47 11.26
C VAL A 243 -4.67 2.54 10.06
N TYR A 244 -4.05 1.37 10.13
CA TYR A 244 -4.01 0.41 9.04
C TYR A 244 -5.42 -0.07 8.67
N SER A 245 -6.26 -0.39 9.66
CA SER A 245 -7.64 -0.82 9.41
C SER A 245 -8.46 0.26 8.71
N THR A 246 -8.37 1.51 9.16
CA THR A 246 -9.13 2.62 8.59
C THR A 246 -8.64 2.99 7.18
N ILE A 247 -7.32 3.09 6.97
CA ILE A 247 -6.77 3.39 5.64
C ILE A 247 -7.15 2.29 4.64
N ASN A 248 -7.05 1.02 5.05
CA ASN A 248 -7.36 -0.09 4.16
C ASN A 248 -8.83 -0.04 3.72
N ILE A 249 -9.76 0.09 4.66
CA ILE A 249 -11.19 0.08 4.34
C ILE A 249 -11.63 1.32 3.56
N LEU A 250 -11.11 2.52 3.90
CA LEU A 250 -11.38 3.75 3.15
C LEU A 250 -10.84 3.65 1.71
N THR A 251 -9.66 3.04 1.54
CA THR A 251 -9.08 2.86 0.21
C THR A 251 -9.91 1.92 -0.64
N VAL A 252 -10.43 0.81 -0.08
CA VAL A 252 -11.32 -0.09 -0.81
C VAL A 252 -12.66 0.59 -1.13
N LEU A 253 -13.25 1.30 -0.16
CA LEU A 253 -14.49 2.04 -0.36
C LEU A 253 -14.33 3.09 -1.46
N GLY A 254 -13.32 3.96 -1.35
CA GLY A 254 -13.04 5.01 -2.32
C GLY A 254 -12.71 4.46 -3.70
N ALA A 255 -11.95 3.36 -3.77
CA ALA A 255 -11.66 2.68 -5.03
C ALA A 255 -12.94 2.12 -5.69
N THR A 256 -13.86 1.59 -4.89
CA THR A 256 -15.13 1.03 -5.35
C THR A 256 -16.08 2.12 -5.86
N LEU A 257 -16.22 3.22 -5.11
CA LEU A 257 -17.08 4.34 -5.46
C LEU A 257 -16.59 5.08 -6.71
N LEU A 258 -15.30 5.41 -6.78
CA LEU A 258 -14.73 6.01 -7.98
C LEU A 258 -14.72 5.04 -9.16
N GLY A 259 -14.57 3.73 -8.90
CA GLY A 259 -14.78 2.65 -9.85
C GLY A 259 -16.12 2.77 -10.57
N MET A 260 -17.20 2.89 -9.79
CA MET A 260 -18.56 3.09 -10.27
C MET A 260 -18.69 4.37 -11.10
N ILE A 261 -18.25 5.51 -10.57
CA ILE A 261 -18.45 6.82 -11.21
C ILE A 261 -17.64 6.94 -12.51
N ARG A 262 -16.38 6.52 -12.51
CA ARG A 262 -15.44 6.77 -13.60
C ARG A 262 -15.41 5.67 -14.66
N TRP A 263 -15.67 4.43 -14.26
CA TRP A 263 -15.56 3.25 -15.13
C TRP A 263 -16.91 2.58 -15.38
N GLY A 264 -17.99 3.05 -14.76
CA GLY A 264 -19.32 2.46 -14.91
C GLY A 264 -19.43 1.08 -14.27
N ASP A 265 -18.60 0.77 -13.26
CA ASP A 265 -18.65 -0.51 -12.57
C ASP A 265 -19.98 -0.64 -11.80
N SER A 266 -20.81 -1.63 -12.15
CA SER A 266 -22.05 -1.92 -11.44
C SER A 266 -21.78 -2.68 -10.15
N LEU A 267 -22.29 -2.18 -9.02
CA LEU A 267 -22.17 -2.88 -7.74
C LEU A 267 -23.25 -3.95 -7.57
N THR A 268 -22.85 -5.06 -6.98
CA THR A 268 -23.77 -6.10 -6.53
C THR A 268 -24.43 -5.71 -5.21
N VAL A 269 -25.59 -6.30 -4.90
CA VAL A 269 -26.27 -6.12 -3.60
C VAL A 269 -25.33 -6.46 -2.42
N PHE A 270 -24.44 -7.43 -2.62
CA PHE A 270 -23.42 -7.83 -1.64
C PHE A 270 -22.35 -6.75 -1.39
N GLN A 271 -21.99 -5.98 -2.42
CA GLN A 271 -21.05 -4.87 -2.26
C GLN A 271 -21.73 -3.67 -1.59
N TRP A 272 -23.03 -3.45 -1.82
CA TRP A 272 -23.80 -2.44 -1.09
C TRP A 272 -23.86 -2.72 0.40
N THR A 273 -24.04 -3.98 0.83
CA THR A 273 -23.95 -4.33 2.25
C THR A 273 -22.53 -4.16 2.79
N GLY A 274 -21.50 -4.39 1.97
CA GLY A 274 -20.11 -4.07 2.30
C GLY A 274 -19.84 -2.60 2.55
N ILE A 275 -20.47 -1.70 1.78
CA ILE A 275 -20.41 -0.25 2.01
C ILE A 275 -21.05 0.09 3.36
N ALA A 276 -22.22 -0.46 3.67
CA ALA A 276 -22.87 -0.24 4.97
C ALA A 276 -22.01 -0.77 6.14
N ALA A 277 -21.44 -1.96 6.00
CA ALA A 277 -20.51 -2.54 6.98
C ALA A 277 -19.28 -1.64 7.20
N THR A 278 -18.77 -1.01 6.13
CA THR A 278 -17.63 -0.08 6.23
C THR A 278 -17.93 1.12 7.12
N ILE A 279 -19.11 1.70 6.99
CA ILE A 279 -19.53 2.83 7.83
C ILE A 279 -19.56 2.41 9.30
N ILE A 280 -20.13 1.24 9.59
CA ILE A 280 -20.18 0.68 10.95
C ILE A 280 -18.76 0.46 11.50
N SER A 281 -17.85 -0.12 10.69
CA SER A 281 -16.46 -0.32 11.08
C SER A 281 -15.76 0.97 11.44
N ILE A 282 -15.91 2.01 10.61
CA ILE A 282 -15.29 3.32 10.87
C ILE A 282 -15.85 3.94 12.16
N LEU A 283 -17.17 3.87 12.38
CA LEU A 283 -17.79 4.37 13.61
C LEU A 283 -17.22 3.67 14.85
N LEU A 284 -17.02 2.35 14.81
CA LEU A 284 -16.42 1.59 15.91
C LEU A 284 -14.94 1.88 16.14
N LEU A 285 -14.22 2.34 15.12
CA LEU A 285 -12.79 2.68 15.21
C LEU A 285 -12.55 4.11 15.68
N VAL A 286 -13.49 5.02 15.40
CA VAL A 286 -13.41 6.44 15.78
C VAL A 286 -13.92 6.70 17.20
N SER A 287 -14.84 5.86 17.69
CA SER A 287 -15.52 6.00 18.99
C SER A 287 -14.89 5.21 20.14
#